data_AF-A0A6A2YF70-F1
#
_entry.id   AF-A0A6A2YF70-F1
#
_cell.length_a   1.000
_cell.length_b   1.000
_cell.length_c   1.000
_cell.angle_alpha   90.00
_cell.angle_beta   90.00
_cell.angle_gamma   90.00
#
_symmetry.space_group_name_H-M   'P 1'
#
loop_
_entity.id
_entity.type
_entity.pdbx_description
1 polymer ?
#
loop_
_entity_poly.entity_id
_entity_poly.type
_entity_poly.pdbx_seq_one_letter_code
_entity_poly.pdbx_strand_id
1 'polypeptide(L)'
;MASTLAQMALFKIFLFTVLSMVFLWIQPSTSAGICRESCGDQWVRFPFRLNSQPDRCGYTRFNLSCKNQSKAMLSLPFAGEFPVEDVDYFYQRIWINDPDHCTPRRLLNGLNLSDTPFEPQYLESYAFLLERCNIGATSRSNVFHVLAVKCSWWWLFR
;
A
#
# COMPACT_ATOMS: atom_id res chain seq x y z
N MET A 1 2.89 39.52 -39.61
CA MET A 1 1.62 38.82 -39.34
C MET A 1 1.69 37.33 -39.68
N ALA A 2 2.32 36.91 -40.79
CA ALA A 2 2.52 35.48 -41.10
C ALA A 2 3.52 34.76 -40.17
N SER A 3 4.57 35.44 -39.70
CA SER A 3 5.59 34.89 -38.80
C SER A 3 5.05 34.57 -37.39
N THR A 4 4.17 35.41 -36.88
CA THR A 4 3.52 35.22 -35.57
C THR A 4 2.52 34.06 -35.59
N LEU A 5 1.81 33.87 -36.72
CA LEU A 5 0.91 32.74 -36.91
C LEU A 5 1.67 31.40 -36.95
N ALA A 6 2.83 31.36 -37.62
CA ALA A 6 3.68 30.17 -37.66
C ALA A 6 4.25 29.81 -36.27
N GLN A 7 4.70 30.81 -35.50
CA GLN A 7 5.18 30.59 -34.12
C GLN A 7 4.07 30.08 -33.19
N MET A 8 2.85 30.63 -33.30
CA MET A 8 1.70 30.16 -32.53
C MET A 8 1.31 28.72 -32.89
N ALA A 9 1.46 28.32 -34.16
CA ALA A 9 1.20 26.95 -34.60
C ALA A 9 2.23 25.96 -34.04
N LEU A 10 3.52 26.30 -34.09
CA LEU A 10 4.60 25.46 -33.55
C LEU A 10 4.48 25.25 -32.04
N PHE A 11 4.14 26.29 -31.28
CA PHE A 11 3.94 26.19 -29.83
C PHE A 11 2.77 25.26 -29.47
N LYS A 12 1.68 25.31 -30.24
CA LYS A 12 0.52 24.41 -30.06
C LYS A 12 0.87 22.95 -30.36
N ILE A 13 1.64 22.70 -31.42
CA ILE A 13 2.10 21.35 -31.78
C ILE A 13 3.00 20.81 -30.67
N PHE A 14 3.94 21.61 -30.17
CA PHE A 14 4.81 21.22 -29.06
C PHE A 14 3.99 20.86 -27.81
N LEU A 15 3.07 21.72 -27.39
CA LEU A 15 2.18 21.44 -26.26
C LEU A 15 1.37 20.15 -26.46
N PHE A 16 0.82 19.92 -27.65
CA PHE A 16 0.04 18.72 -27.94
C PHE A 16 0.90 17.45 -27.88
N THR A 17 2.14 17.50 -28.38
CA THR A 17 3.08 16.37 -28.31
C THR A 17 3.51 16.04 -26.87
N VAL A 18 3.79 17.06 -26.06
CA VAL A 18 4.13 16.89 -24.64
C VAL A 18 2.93 16.33 -23.87
N LEU A 19 1.73 16.88 -24.10
CA LEU A 19 0.51 16.42 -23.45
C LEU A 19 0.19 14.97 -23.85
N SER A 20 0.31 14.62 -25.13
CA SER A 20 0.11 13.25 -25.63
C SER A 20 1.12 12.27 -25.05
N MET A 21 2.40 12.65 -24.94
CA MET A 21 3.41 11.85 -24.26
C MET A 21 2.98 11.57 -22.82
N VAL A 22 2.63 12.60 -22.03
CA VAL A 22 2.15 12.45 -20.65
C VAL A 22 0.96 11.49 -20.55
N PHE A 23 -0.01 11.56 -21.46
CA PHE A 23 -1.14 10.63 -21.49
C PHE A 23 -0.76 9.19 -21.86
N LEU A 24 0.29 8.98 -22.66
CA LEU A 24 0.81 7.64 -22.97
C LEU A 24 1.52 6.96 -21.78
N TRP A 25 1.96 7.73 -20.78
CA TRP A 25 2.48 7.18 -19.50
C TRP A 25 1.35 6.83 -18.52
N ILE A 26 0.16 7.36 -18.71
CA ILE A 26 -1.02 7.07 -17.89
C ILE A 26 -1.87 6.01 -18.60
N GLN A 27 -1.28 4.86 -18.92
CA GLN A 27 -2.12 3.71 -19.26
C GLN A 27 -2.69 3.13 -17.97
N PRO A 28 -4.02 3.02 -17.81
CA PRO A 28 -4.57 2.19 -16.76
C PRO A 28 -4.13 0.76 -17.06
N SER A 29 -3.39 0.13 -16.15
CA SER A 29 -2.98 -1.25 -16.28
C SER A 29 -4.21 -2.11 -16.59
N THR A 30 -4.26 -2.70 -17.79
CA THR A 30 -5.29 -3.65 -18.23
C THR A 30 -5.30 -4.94 -17.39
N SER A 31 -4.44 -5.03 -16.38
CA SER A 31 -4.32 -6.16 -15.43
C SER A 31 -5.47 -6.25 -14.42
N ALA A 32 -6.32 -5.23 -14.28
CA ALA A 32 -7.36 -5.19 -13.24
C ALA A 32 -8.33 -6.40 -13.27
N GLY A 33 -8.59 -6.98 -14.45
CA GLY A 33 -9.41 -8.19 -14.59
C GLY A 33 -8.64 -9.50 -14.41
N ILE A 34 -7.36 -9.54 -14.78
CA ILE A 34 -6.53 -10.76 -14.77
C ILE A 34 -5.88 -10.99 -13.39
N CYS A 35 -5.64 -9.92 -12.63
CA CYS A 35 -4.88 -9.93 -11.39
C CYS A 35 -5.75 -9.70 -10.15
N ARG A 36 -7.06 -9.91 -10.28
CA ARG A 36 -7.99 -9.82 -9.15
C ARG A 36 -8.15 -11.20 -8.52
N GLU A 37 -7.65 -11.35 -7.31
CA GLU A 37 -7.79 -12.57 -6.50
C GLU A 37 -8.26 -12.16 -5.09
N SER A 38 -8.82 -13.12 -4.36
CA SER A 38 -9.30 -12.90 -3.00
C SER A 38 -8.68 -13.91 -2.04
N CYS A 39 -8.45 -13.47 -0.80
CA CYS A 39 -8.02 -14.31 0.30
C CYS A 39 -8.99 -14.10 1.46
N GLY A 40 -9.86 -15.09 1.70
CA GLY A 40 -11.05 -14.88 2.53
C GLY A 40 -11.88 -13.71 2.02
N ASP A 41 -12.17 -12.77 2.92
CA ASP A 41 -12.95 -11.56 2.61
C ASP A 41 -12.11 -10.42 2.00
N GLN A 42 -10.78 -10.58 1.92
CA GLN A 42 -9.88 -9.54 1.40
C GLN A 42 -9.72 -9.69 -0.12
N TRP A 43 -10.14 -8.66 -0.87
CA TRP A 43 -9.75 -8.52 -2.27
C TRP A 43 -8.31 -8.02 -2.36
N VAL A 44 -7.48 -8.70 -3.17
CA VAL A 44 -6.09 -8.33 -3.46
C VAL A 44 -5.97 -7.83 -4.90
N ARG A 45 -5.40 -6.64 -5.06
CA ARG A 45 -5.20 -5.96 -6.35
C ARG A 45 -3.91 -5.14 -6.30
N PHE A 46 -3.46 -4.71 -7.48
CA PHE A 46 -2.34 -3.77 -7.61
C PHE A 46 -2.51 -2.55 -6.67
N PRO A 47 -1.46 -2.11 -5.95
CA PRO A 47 -0.05 -2.53 -6.07
C PRO A 47 0.32 -3.84 -5.36
N PHE A 48 -0.58 -4.38 -4.54
CA PHE A 48 -0.38 -5.64 -3.83
C PHE A 48 -0.65 -6.84 -4.74
N ARG A 49 -0.01 -7.97 -4.43
CA ARG A 49 -0.31 -9.24 -5.09
C ARG A 49 -0.22 -10.39 -4.10
N LEU A 50 -0.94 -11.47 -4.34
CA LEU A 50 -0.69 -12.72 -3.63
C LEU A 50 0.58 -13.38 -4.14
N ASN A 51 1.27 -14.15 -3.29
CA ASN A 51 2.41 -14.96 -3.71
C ASN A 51 2.07 -15.97 -4.82
N SER A 52 0.79 -16.38 -4.93
CA SER A 52 0.28 -17.22 -6.01
C SER A 52 0.18 -16.51 -7.37
N GLN A 53 0.17 -15.17 -7.37
CA GLN A 53 -0.04 -14.38 -8.57
C GLN A 53 1.28 -14.10 -9.31
N PRO A 54 1.25 -14.03 -10.66
CA PRO A 54 2.39 -13.60 -11.46
C PRO A 54 2.89 -12.19 -11.08
N ASP A 55 4.17 -11.91 -11.33
CA ASP A 55 4.80 -10.61 -11.01
C ASP A 55 4.11 -9.41 -11.68
N ARG A 56 3.48 -9.58 -12.84
CA ARG A 56 2.72 -8.51 -13.51
C ARG A 56 1.51 -8.01 -12.71
N CYS A 57 1.12 -8.70 -11.64
CA CYS A 57 -0.07 -8.39 -10.85
C CYS A 57 0.16 -7.41 -9.70
N GLY A 58 1.42 -7.15 -9.34
CA GLY A 58 1.77 -6.25 -8.24
C GLY A 58 3.28 -6.15 -8.09
N TYR A 59 3.74 -5.32 -7.16
CA TYR A 59 5.17 -5.12 -6.96
C TYR A 59 5.78 -6.22 -6.09
N THR A 60 6.99 -6.68 -6.41
CA THR A 60 7.69 -7.80 -5.75
C THR A 60 7.86 -7.64 -4.23
N ARG A 61 7.87 -6.40 -3.73
CA ARG A 61 8.01 -6.09 -2.29
C ARG A 61 6.68 -5.79 -1.59
N PHE A 62 5.57 -5.95 -2.30
CA PHE A 62 4.19 -5.72 -1.83
C PHE A 62 3.39 -7.03 -1.80
N ASN A 63 4.09 -8.16 -1.73
CA ASN A 63 3.47 -9.47 -1.75
C ASN A 63 2.75 -9.75 -0.43
N LEU A 64 1.56 -10.32 -0.54
CA LEU A 64 0.77 -10.86 0.56
C LEU A 64 0.77 -12.38 0.46
N SER A 65 0.82 -13.06 1.61
CA SER A 65 0.53 -14.48 1.69
C SER A 65 -0.93 -14.70 2.12
N CYS A 66 -1.50 -15.85 1.78
CA CYS A 66 -2.86 -16.18 2.15
C CYS A 66 -2.83 -17.41 3.08
N LYS A 67 -3.04 -17.19 4.38
CA LYS A 67 -3.01 -18.26 5.38
C LYS A 67 -4.36 -18.96 5.41
N ASN A 68 -4.36 -20.28 5.28
CA ASN A 68 -5.55 -21.15 5.29
C ASN A 68 -6.67 -20.68 4.33
N GLN A 69 -6.30 -20.00 3.25
CA GLN A 69 -7.24 -19.42 2.28
C GLN A 69 -8.25 -18.41 2.87
N SER A 70 -8.06 -17.98 4.13
CA SER A 70 -9.06 -17.19 4.87
C SER A 70 -8.54 -15.84 5.37
N LYS A 71 -7.22 -15.67 5.55
CA LYS A 71 -6.66 -14.41 6.03
C LYS A 71 -5.39 -14.04 5.28
N ALA A 72 -5.40 -12.85 4.68
CA ALA A 72 -4.23 -12.27 4.05
C ALA A 72 -3.22 -11.84 5.13
N MET A 73 -1.94 -12.06 4.87
CA MET A 73 -0.84 -11.74 5.78
C MET A 73 0.21 -10.90 5.04
N LEU A 74 0.70 -9.87 5.71
CA LEU A 74 1.86 -9.09 5.28
C LEU A 74 3.09 -9.59 6.04
N SER A 75 4.17 -9.92 5.32
CA SER A 75 5.44 -10.32 5.94
C SER A 75 6.44 -9.16 5.88
N LEU A 76 6.94 -8.76 7.05
CA LEU A 76 7.96 -7.74 7.19
C LEU A 76 9.27 -8.42 7.66
N PRO A 77 10.40 -8.26 6.94
CA PRO A 77 11.64 -9.01 7.19
C PRO A 77 12.15 -8.93 8.64
N PHE A 78 12.00 -7.78 9.28
CA PHE A 78 12.52 -7.53 10.63
C PHE A 78 11.43 -7.51 11.72
N ALA A 79 10.16 -7.70 11.35
CA ALA A 79 9.02 -7.58 12.26
C ALA A 79 8.06 -8.78 12.26
N GLY A 80 8.22 -9.70 11.31
CA GLY A 80 7.42 -10.92 11.20
C GLY A 80 6.16 -10.75 10.37
N GLU A 81 5.19 -11.65 10.57
CA GLU A 81 3.93 -11.67 9.81
C GLU A 81 2.82 -10.95 10.57
N PHE A 82 2.02 -10.19 9.82
CA PHE A 82 0.89 -9.44 10.34
C PHE A 82 -0.39 -9.74 9.54
N PRO A 83 -1.49 -10.12 10.20
CA PRO A 83 -2.79 -10.20 9.56
C PRO A 83 -3.21 -8.86 8.96
N VAL A 84 -3.61 -8.90 7.70
CA VAL A 84 -4.18 -7.75 6.99
C VAL A 84 -5.63 -7.60 7.44
N GLU A 85 -5.95 -6.43 7.97
CA GLU A 85 -7.30 -6.06 8.37
C GLU A 85 -8.07 -5.44 7.20
N ASP A 86 -7.45 -4.50 6.50
CA ASP A 86 -8.04 -3.89 5.30
C ASP A 86 -6.95 -3.30 4.40
N VAL A 87 -7.32 -3.01 3.14
CA VAL A 87 -6.47 -2.35 2.15
C VAL A 87 -7.23 -1.19 1.54
N ASP A 88 -6.76 0.01 1.80
CA ASP A 88 -7.22 1.24 1.18
C ASP A 88 -6.47 1.46 -0.13
N TYR A 89 -7.08 1.03 -1.23
CA TYR A 89 -6.52 1.13 -2.57
C TYR A 89 -6.42 2.57 -3.08
N PHE A 90 -7.25 3.49 -2.58
CA PHE A 90 -7.23 4.89 -3.03
C PHE A 90 -6.01 5.62 -2.49
N TYR A 91 -5.75 5.48 -1.18
CA TYR A 91 -4.59 6.09 -0.55
C TYR A 91 -3.35 5.18 -0.56
N GLN A 92 -3.46 3.97 -1.10
CA GLN A 92 -2.44 2.91 -1.11
C GLN A 92 -1.89 2.65 0.29
N ARG A 93 -2.78 2.25 1.19
CA ARG A 93 -2.46 1.94 2.59
C ARG A 93 -2.94 0.55 2.93
N ILE A 94 -2.17 -0.11 3.77
CA ILE A 94 -2.54 -1.41 4.32
C ILE A 94 -2.63 -1.29 5.82
N TRP A 95 -3.74 -1.81 6.34
CA TRP A 95 -4.08 -1.84 7.74
C TRP A 95 -3.77 -3.23 8.25
N ILE A 96 -2.85 -3.33 9.20
CA ILE A 96 -2.36 -4.60 9.73
C ILE A 96 -2.63 -4.69 11.23
N ASN A 97 -2.98 -5.89 11.67
CA ASN A 97 -3.24 -6.20 13.06
C ASN A 97 -2.09 -7.04 13.64
N ASP A 98 -1.91 -7.00 14.95
CA ASP A 98 -0.93 -7.81 15.65
C ASP A 98 -1.58 -9.14 16.03
N PRO A 99 -0.94 -10.29 15.75
CA PRO A 99 -1.44 -11.59 16.17
C PRO A 99 -1.65 -11.69 17.68
N ASP A 100 -0.83 -10.98 18.47
CA ASP A 100 -0.92 -10.93 19.93
C ASP A 100 -1.93 -9.87 20.43
N HIS A 101 -2.72 -9.29 19.50
CA HIS A 101 -3.73 -8.27 19.75
C HIS A 101 -3.22 -6.99 20.43
N CYS A 102 -1.94 -6.67 20.29
CA CYS A 102 -1.37 -5.40 20.77
C CYS A 102 -0.32 -4.83 19.80
N THR A 103 -0.78 -4.28 18.66
CA THR A 103 0.08 -3.57 17.68
C THR A 103 0.90 -2.42 18.28
N PRO A 104 0.40 -1.60 19.24
CA PRO A 104 1.17 -0.47 19.76
C PRO A 104 2.45 -0.92 20.47
N ARG A 105 2.44 -2.10 21.11
CA ARG A 105 3.63 -2.62 21.81
C ARG A 105 4.75 -2.98 20.84
N ARG A 106 4.45 -3.60 19.69
CA ARG A 106 5.48 -3.90 18.68
C ARG A 106 6.05 -2.64 18.03
N LEU A 107 5.20 -1.64 17.78
CA LEU A 107 5.63 -0.33 17.31
C LEU A 107 6.63 0.32 18.27
N LEU A 108 6.32 0.34 19.57
CA LEU A 108 7.14 0.97 20.59
C LEU A 108 8.40 0.18 20.95
N ASN A 109 8.36 -1.14 20.77
CA ASN A 109 9.55 -1.98 20.88
C ASN A 109 10.50 -1.84 19.67
N GLY A 110 10.21 -0.92 18.74
CA GLY A 110 11.06 -0.61 17.60
C GLY A 110 10.68 -1.39 16.35
N LEU A 111 9.43 -1.23 15.86
CA LEU A 111 9.02 -1.79 14.57
C LEU A 111 9.99 -1.35 13.48
N ASN A 112 10.74 -2.31 12.96
CA ASN A 112 11.74 -2.05 11.94
C ASN A 112 11.13 -2.27 10.55
N LEU A 113 10.83 -1.18 9.86
CA LEU A 113 10.37 -1.14 8.47
C LEU A 113 11.50 -0.91 7.46
N SER A 114 12.76 -0.88 7.90
CA SER A 114 13.91 -0.78 6.99
C SER A 114 13.87 -1.89 5.95
N ASP A 115 14.36 -1.57 4.75
CA ASP A 115 14.35 -2.44 3.56
C ASP A 115 12.96 -2.90 3.08
N THR A 116 11.88 -2.33 3.62
CA THR A 116 10.52 -2.54 3.13
C THR A 116 10.00 -1.29 2.41
N PRO A 117 9.06 -1.43 1.46
CA PRO A 117 8.48 -0.29 0.77
C PRO A 117 7.35 0.37 1.57
N PHE A 118 7.34 0.16 2.89
CA PHE A 118 6.30 0.62 3.79
C PHE A 118 6.85 1.72 4.71
N GLU A 119 6.08 2.79 4.82
CA GLU A 119 6.34 3.84 5.79
C GLU A 119 5.23 3.84 6.84
N PRO A 120 5.58 4.09 8.11
CA PRO A 120 4.58 4.15 9.15
C PRO A 120 3.69 5.37 8.93
N GLN A 121 2.37 5.19 9.09
CA GLN A 121 1.44 6.29 8.97
C GLN A 121 1.07 6.84 10.36
N TYR A 122 1.42 8.11 10.63
CA TYR A 122 1.08 8.88 11.84
C TYR A 122 1.29 8.13 13.17
N LEU A 123 2.54 7.97 13.63
CA LEU A 123 2.85 7.33 14.93
C LEU A 123 2.30 8.07 16.16
N GLU A 124 2.07 9.38 16.08
CA GLU A 124 1.75 10.22 17.25
C GLU A 124 0.41 9.87 17.93
N SER A 125 -0.58 9.39 17.18
CA SER A 125 -1.86 8.96 17.77
C SER A 125 -1.74 7.67 18.58
N TYR A 126 -0.72 6.85 18.32
CA TYR A 126 -0.54 5.54 18.95
C TYR A 126 0.20 5.60 20.29
N ALA A 127 1.02 6.63 20.53
CA ALA A 127 1.77 6.81 21.79
C ALA A 127 0.86 7.11 23.00
N PHE A 128 -0.26 7.80 22.80
CA PHE A 128 -1.26 8.11 23.83
C PHE A 128 -2.01 6.88 24.38
N LEU A 129 -1.80 5.71 23.79
CA LEU A 129 -2.72 4.57 23.87
C LEU A 129 -2.12 3.34 24.60
N LEU A 130 -0.94 3.53 25.19
CA LEU A 130 -0.12 2.54 25.89
C LEU A 130 -0.77 1.89 27.12
N GLU A 131 -1.76 2.53 27.74
CA GLU A 131 -2.28 2.07 29.03
C GLU A 131 -3.18 0.83 28.96
N ARG A 132 -3.53 0.32 27.77
CA ARG A 132 -4.56 -0.73 27.62
C ARG A 132 -4.09 -2.13 27.24
N CYS A 133 -2.80 -2.32 26.94
CA CYS A 133 -2.29 -3.66 26.60
C CYS A 133 -1.96 -4.55 27.81
N ASN A 134 -2.25 -4.10 29.04
CA ASN A 134 -1.94 -4.86 30.26
C ASN A 134 -3.15 -5.62 30.84
N ILE A 135 -4.32 -5.48 30.23
CA ILE A 135 -5.53 -6.19 30.63
C ILE A 135 -5.94 -6.96 29.38
N GLY A 136 -6.40 -8.21 29.53
CA GLY A 136 -7.07 -8.97 28.48
C GLY A 136 -8.40 -8.32 28.03
N ALA A 137 -8.39 -7.01 27.86
CA ALA A 137 -9.46 -6.17 27.39
C ALA A 137 -9.55 -6.37 25.89
N THR A 138 -10.45 -7.26 25.50
CA THR A 138 -11.22 -7.14 24.26
C THR A 138 -11.98 -5.80 24.29
N SER A 139 -11.25 -4.70 24.13
CA SER A 139 -11.86 -3.38 24.03
C SER A 139 -12.45 -3.25 22.64
N ARG A 140 -13.78 -3.18 22.60
CA ARG A 140 -14.61 -2.99 21.40
C ARG A 140 -14.48 -1.56 20.83
N SER A 141 -13.26 -1.03 20.80
CA SER A 141 -12.88 0.23 20.17
C SER A 141 -11.93 -0.10 19.03
N ASN A 142 -12.42 -0.04 17.80
CA ASN A 142 -11.76 -0.39 16.53
C ASN A 142 -10.50 0.43 16.18
N VAL A 143 -9.89 1.14 17.13
CA VAL A 143 -8.88 2.18 16.88
C VAL A 143 -7.47 1.71 17.23
N PHE A 144 -7.30 0.61 17.99
CA PHE A 144 -6.04 0.33 18.69
C PHE A 144 -5.29 -0.92 18.21
N HIS A 145 -5.96 -1.79 17.46
CA HIS A 145 -5.38 -3.05 17.00
C HIS A 145 -4.79 -2.93 15.59
N VAL A 146 -4.93 -1.78 14.93
CA VAL A 146 -4.66 -1.66 13.51
C VAL A 146 -3.61 -0.59 13.26
N LEU A 147 -2.48 -1.01 12.70
CA LEU A 147 -1.43 -0.14 12.20
C LEU A 147 -1.65 0.10 10.72
N ALA A 148 -1.72 1.37 10.31
CA ALA A 148 -1.68 1.75 8.91
C ALA A 148 -0.23 1.96 8.47
N VAL A 149 0.18 1.29 7.39
CA VAL A 149 1.42 1.62 6.68
C VAL A 149 1.11 2.06 5.25
N LYS A 150 1.80 3.09 4.80
CA LYS A 150 1.64 3.65 3.46
C LYS A 150 2.71 3.10 2.52
N CYS A 151 2.34 2.89 1.26
CA CYS A 151 3.29 2.56 0.21
C CYS A 151 4.22 3.76 -0.04
N SER A 152 5.53 3.56 0.11
CA SER A 152 6.54 4.56 -0.23
C SER A 152 6.86 4.48 -1.72
N TRP A 153 6.42 5.49 -2.47
CA TRP A 153 6.57 5.57 -3.93
C TRP A 153 8.03 5.60 -4.38
N TRP A 154 8.96 5.97 -3.50
CA TRP A 154 10.41 5.97 -3.78
C TRP A 154 10.95 4.58 -4.13
N TRP A 155 10.31 3.50 -3.65
CA TRP A 155 10.71 2.13 -3.97
C TRP A 155 10.26 1.65 -5.36
N LEU A 156 9.48 2.44 -6.08
CA LEU A 156 9.10 2.13 -7.46
C LEU A 156 10.17 2.52 -8.48
N PHE A 157 11.18 3.29 -8.06
CA PHE A 157 12.24 3.84 -8.92
C PHE A 157 13.65 3.37 -8.53
N ARG A 158 13.78 2.42 -7.61
CA ARG A 158 15.05 1.80 -7.21
C ARG A 158 15.08 0.34 -7.65
#